data_AF-A0A0M3INW1-F1
#
_entry.id   AF-A0A0M3INW1-F1
#
_cell.length_a   1.000
_cell.length_b   1.000
_cell.length_c   1.000
_cell.angle_alpha   90.00
_cell.angle_beta   90.00
_cell.angle_gamma   90.00
#
_symmetry.space_group_name_H-M   'P 1'
#
loop_
_entity.id
_entity.type
_entity.pdbx_description
1 polymer ?
#
loop_
_entity_poly.entity_id
_entity_poly.type
_entity_poly.pdbx_seq_one_letter_code
_entity_poly.pdbx_strand_id
1 'polypeptide(L)'
;MEDAVERRLTALEERLGLPSPSDPTGTVEFDFASLRRKITDAGHGFVLKIPSEDLKKLNDLLSQPEYVTFAEKQRAIEFGYDLMLERAKLLEEFEKGSKILDSEHWGAVLHHEPALEAMEKELKEASEDVHQRCIEQMELRNNFKCVLRQLQAQLKEWEAMLDELEESKSTKV
;
A
#
# COMPACT_ATOMS: atom_id res chain seq x y z
N MET A 1 6.43 20.37 -12.85
CA MET A 1 6.64 19.64 -11.57
C MET A 1 6.96 20.61 -10.44
N GLU A 2 7.69 21.68 -10.70
CA GLU A 2 8.03 22.73 -9.72
C GLU A 2 6.79 23.38 -9.08
N ASP A 3 5.78 23.77 -9.86
CA ASP A 3 4.53 24.35 -9.33
C ASP A 3 3.73 23.44 -8.37
N ALA A 4 3.89 22.12 -8.50
CA ALA A 4 3.22 21.17 -7.62
C ALA A 4 3.97 21.00 -6.30
N VAL A 5 5.29 21.19 -6.32
CA VAL A 5 6.14 21.17 -5.14
C VAL A 5 6.01 22.48 -4.37
N GLU A 6 5.98 23.63 -5.06
CA GLU A 6 5.75 24.94 -4.44
C GLU A 6 4.40 24.99 -3.71
N ARG A 7 3.32 24.53 -4.33
CA ARG A 7 1.98 24.47 -3.69
C ARG A 7 1.94 23.59 -2.45
N ARG A 8 2.72 22.50 -2.43
CA ARG A 8 2.80 21.60 -1.26
C ARG A 8 3.62 22.24 -0.13
N LEU A 9 4.65 23.00 -0.47
CA LEU A 9 5.45 23.77 0.48
C LEU A 9 4.61 24.86 1.14
N THR A 10 3.87 25.66 0.36
CA THR A 10 3.01 26.72 0.91
C THR A 10 1.93 26.16 1.84
N ALA A 11 1.31 25.03 1.48
CA ALA A 11 0.30 24.39 2.32
C ALA A 11 0.87 23.82 3.64
N LEU A 12 2.15 23.44 3.65
CA LEU A 12 2.84 22.99 4.87
C LEU A 12 3.24 24.18 5.75
N GLU A 13 3.70 25.27 5.15
CA GLU A 13 4.06 26.53 5.82
C GLU A 13 2.84 27.15 6.52
N GLU A 14 1.69 27.21 5.84
CA GLU A 14 0.42 27.69 6.42
C GLU A 14 -0.04 26.81 7.60
N ARG A 15 0.10 25.48 7.50
CA ARG A 15 -0.27 24.55 8.58
C ARG A 15 0.65 24.66 9.80
N LEU A 16 1.89 25.05 9.60
CA LEU A 16 2.88 25.26 10.65
C LEU A 16 2.85 26.69 11.21
N GLY A 17 2.04 27.59 10.62
CA GLY A 17 1.93 28.98 11.04
C GLY A 17 3.22 29.77 10.83
N LEU A 18 4.05 29.37 9.86
CA LEU A 18 5.29 30.07 9.54
C LEU A 18 4.95 31.32 8.71
N PRO A 19 5.56 32.49 9.02
CA PRO A 19 5.34 33.70 8.22
C PRO A 19 5.88 33.50 6.79
N SER A 20 5.16 34.04 5.81
CA SER A 20 5.53 33.98 4.40
C SER A 20 6.92 34.58 4.17
N PRO A 21 7.78 34.00 3.32
CA PRO A 21 9.11 34.55 3.01
C PRO A 21 9.06 35.93 2.33
N SER A 22 7.87 36.40 1.91
CA SER A 22 7.63 37.74 1.39
C SER A 22 7.50 38.82 2.47
N ASP A 23 7.31 38.44 3.74
CA ASP A 23 7.38 39.38 4.84
C ASP A 23 8.86 39.52 5.23
N PRO A 24 9.52 40.66 4.91
CA PRO A 24 10.78 40.94 5.58
C PRO A 24 10.43 40.91 7.07
N THR A 25 11.23 40.22 7.87
CA THR A 25 11.32 40.44 9.31
C THR A 25 11.63 41.92 9.51
N GLY A 26 10.59 42.75 9.44
CA GLY A 26 10.63 44.12 9.89
C GLY A 26 11.04 43.98 11.32
N THR A 27 12.24 44.47 11.62
CA THR A 27 12.69 44.78 12.98
C THR A 27 11.50 45.36 13.71
N VAL A 28 10.82 44.50 14.47
CA VAL A 28 9.78 44.96 15.37
C VAL A 28 10.60 45.67 16.42
N GLU A 29 10.73 47.00 16.29
CA GLU A 29 11.17 47.85 17.38
C GLU A 29 10.15 47.67 18.49
N PHE A 30 10.34 46.60 19.25
CA PHE A 30 9.45 46.20 20.30
C PHE A 30 9.75 47.16 21.43
N ASP A 31 9.00 48.27 21.47
CA ASP A 31 9.13 49.29 22.51
C ASP A 31 8.70 48.70 23.86
N PHE A 32 9.65 48.02 24.47
CA PHE A 32 9.53 47.30 25.73
C PHE A 32 9.15 48.25 26.88
N ALA A 33 9.52 49.53 26.78
CA ALA A 33 9.12 50.54 27.76
C ALA A 33 7.60 50.76 27.73
N SER A 34 7.01 50.79 26.53
CA SER A 34 5.57 50.90 26.33
C SER A 34 4.81 49.65 26.78
N LEU A 35 5.34 48.45 26.53
CA LEU A 35 4.72 47.20 26.99
C LEU A 35 4.80 47.05 28.52
N ARG A 36 5.96 47.36 29.11
CA ARG A 36 6.14 47.32 30.57
C ARG A 36 5.20 48.29 31.28
N ARG A 37 4.97 49.49 30.70
CA ARG A 37 4.01 50.46 31.23
C ARG A 37 2.60 49.89 31.22
N LYS A 38 2.14 49.34 30.10
CA LYS A 38 0.83 48.68 29.97
C LYS A 38 0.62 47.53 30.96
N ILE A 39 1.64 46.69 31.17
CA ILE A 39 1.58 45.55 32.10
C ILE A 39 1.58 46.01 33.57
N THR A 40 2.29 47.09 33.88
CA THR A 40 2.31 47.70 35.21
C THR A 40 0.98 48.38 35.51
N ASP A 41 0.43 49.11 34.54
CA ASP A 41 -0.88 49.77 34.61
C ASP A 41 -2.02 48.74 34.73
N ALA A 42 -1.86 47.55 34.15
CA ALA A 42 -2.75 46.40 34.32
C ALA A 42 -2.59 45.65 35.66
N GLY A 43 -1.73 46.12 36.56
CA GLY A 43 -1.53 45.52 37.90
C GLY A 43 -0.70 44.24 37.91
N HIS A 44 0.01 43.92 36.83
CA HIS A 44 0.81 42.70 36.68
C HIS A 44 2.32 42.98 36.61
N GLY A 45 2.77 44.06 37.26
CA GLY A 45 4.18 44.49 37.28
C GLY A 45 5.17 43.44 37.87
N PHE A 46 4.67 42.39 38.53
CA PHE A 46 5.49 41.29 39.04
C PHE A 46 5.89 40.26 37.97
N VAL A 47 5.22 40.24 36.81
CA VAL A 47 5.44 39.25 35.74
C VAL A 47 6.76 39.54 34.99
N LEU A 48 7.19 40.81 34.94
CA LEU A 48 8.46 41.22 34.32
C LEU A 48 9.43 41.75 35.38
N LYS A 49 9.86 40.87 36.29
CA LYS A 49 10.98 41.13 37.22
C LYS A 49 12.36 41.05 36.56
N ILE A 50 12.41 40.70 35.28
CA ILE A 50 13.67 40.62 34.53
C ILE A 50 14.14 42.06 34.25
N PRO A 51 15.36 42.44 34.64
CA PRO A 51 15.91 43.76 34.33
C PRO A 51 15.88 44.02 32.83
N SER A 52 15.49 45.24 32.43
CA SER A 52 15.45 45.65 31.02
C SER A 52 16.81 45.53 30.32
N GLU A 53 17.90 45.58 31.09
CA GLU A 53 19.26 45.38 30.59
C GLU A 53 19.53 43.94 30.14
N ASP A 54 18.97 42.95 30.84
CA ASP A 54 19.17 41.55 30.48
C ASP A 54 18.29 41.12 29.31
N LEU A 55 17.11 41.75 29.17
CA LEU A 55 16.26 41.58 27.99
C LEU A 55 16.81 42.29 26.76
N LYS A 56 17.46 43.46 26.91
CA LYS A 56 18.19 44.10 25.81
C LYS A 56 19.32 43.20 25.32
N LYS A 57 20.14 42.65 26.22
CA LYS A 57 21.17 41.66 25.84
C LYS A 57 20.58 40.44 25.12
N LEU A 58 19.40 39.97 25.53
CA LEU A 58 18.73 38.84 24.89
C LEU A 58 18.23 39.19 23.48
N ASN A 59 17.67 40.39 23.31
CA ASN A 59 17.24 40.92 22.02
C ASN A 59 18.44 41.18 21.09
N ASP A 60 19.57 41.64 21.65
CA ASP A 60 20.81 41.85 20.92
C ASP A 60 21.43 40.50 20.47
N LEU A 61 21.29 39.44 21.26
CA LEU A 61 21.67 38.07 20.87
C LEU A 61 20.77 37.50 19.77
N LEU A 62 19.47 37.75 19.84
CA LEU A 62 18.50 37.36 18.79
C LEU A 62 18.68 38.17 17.50
N SER A 63 19.23 39.38 17.57
CA SER A 63 19.49 40.26 16.43
C SER A 63 20.85 40.00 15.76
N GLN A 64 21.71 39.15 16.33
CA GLN A 64 22.95 38.75 15.69
C GLN A 64 22.69 37.60 14.71
N PRO A 65 23.26 37.65 13.48
CA PRO A 65 23.05 36.60 12.49
C PRO A 65 23.57 35.26 13.03
N GLU A 66 22.84 34.19 12.72
CA GLU A 66 23.18 32.82 13.11
C GLU A 66 24.65 32.49 12.77
N TYR A 67 25.37 32.06 13.81
CA TYR A 67 26.79 31.66 13.84
C TYR A 67 27.80 32.79 13.62
N VAL A 68 28.12 33.48 14.72
CA VAL A 68 29.01 34.64 14.77
C VAL A 68 30.49 34.25 14.61
N THR A 69 30.90 33.02 14.93
CA THR A 69 32.30 32.58 14.81
C THR A 69 32.49 31.27 14.05
N PHE A 70 33.64 31.11 13.39
CA PHE A 70 34.01 29.88 12.66
C PHE A 70 33.98 28.63 13.56
N ALA A 71 34.36 28.78 14.83
CA ALA A 71 34.35 27.70 15.81
C ALA A 71 32.92 27.24 16.20
N GLU A 72 31.93 28.12 16.14
CA GLU A 72 30.53 27.75 16.36
C GLU A 72 29.93 27.04 15.16
N LYS A 73 30.30 27.46 13.94
CA LYS A 73 29.94 26.73 12.71
C LYS A 73 30.54 25.32 12.72
N GLN A 74 31.80 25.18 13.09
CA GLN A 74 32.46 23.89 13.20
C GLN A 74 31.76 22.98 14.22
N ARG A 75 31.43 23.48 15.42
CA ARG A 75 30.70 22.70 16.43
C ARG A 75 29.29 22.30 15.99
N ALA A 76 28.59 23.17 15.27
CA ALA A 76 27.26 22.85 14.73
C ALA A 76 27.34 21.76 13.66
N ILE A 77 28.37 21.80 12.80
CA ILE A 77 28.63 20.77 11.78
C ILE A 77 29.00 19.43 12.44
N GLU A 78 29.87 19.45 13.46
CA GLU A 78 30.24 18.25 14.22
C GLU A 78 29.04 17.66 14.95
N PHE A 79 28.19 18.49 15.57
CA PHE A 79 26.96 18.06 16.24
C PHE A 79 25.96 17.41 15.27
N GLY A 80 25.88 17.92 14.03
CA GLY A 80 25.01 17.39 13.00
C GLY A 80 25.61 16.28 12.15
N TYR A 81 26.88 15.91 12.35
CA TYR A 81 27.62 15.03 11.44
C TYR A 81 26.99 13.65 11.32
N ASP A 82 26.66 13.03 12.46
CA ASP A 82 26.04 11.69 12.47
C ASP A 82 24.68 11.70 11.76
N LEU A 83 23.87 12.74 12.00
CA LEU A 83 22.57 12.92 11.35
C LEU A 83 22.72 13.16 9.84
N MET A 84 23.73 13.92 9.41
CA MET A 84 24.02 14.12 7.99
C MET A 84 24.45 12.81 7.32
N LEU A 85 25.21 11.98 8.02
CA LEU A 85 25.73 10.71 7.50
C LEU A 85 24.62 9.65 7.41
N GLU A 86 23.69 9.61 8.36
CA GLU A 86 22.47 8.80 8.27
C GLU A 86 21.57 9.23 7.11
N ARG A 87 21.34 10.54 6.95
CA ARG A 87 20.56 11.07 5.83
C ARG A 87 21.20 10.79 4.48
N ALA A 88 22.52 10.86 4.38
CA ALA A 88 23.24 10.52 3.15
C ALA A 88 23.06 9.04 2.77
N LYS A 89 23.10 8.12 3.74
CA LYS A 89 22.84 6.69 3.50
C LYS A 89 21.41 6.45 3.01
N LEU A 90 20.42 7.08 3.64
CA LEU A 90 19.02 6.97 3.24
C LEU A 90 18.78 7.53 1.83
N LEU A 91 19.46 8.62 1.46
CA LEU A 91 19.41 9.17 0.11
C LEU A 91 20.03 8.22 -0.92
N GLU A 92 21.13 7.56 -0.59
CA GLU A 92 21.76 6.56 -1.46
C GLU A 92 20.84 5.34 -1.68
N GLU A 93 20.18 4.86 -0.62
CA GLU A 93 19.18 3.79 -0.72
C GLU A 93 17.96 4.22 -1.53
N PHE A 94 17.49 5.45 -1.35
CA PHE A 94 16.40 6.02 -2.12
C PHE A 94 16.74 6.13 -3.61
N GLU A 95 17.94 6.59 -3.96
CA GLU A 95 18.39 6.67 -5.35
C GLU A 95 18.48 5.29 -6.00
N LYS A 96 18.97 4.28 -5.27
CA LYS A 96 18.96 2.88 -5.72
C LYS A 96 17.55 2.36 -5.96
N GLY A 97 16.60 2.68 -5.06
CA GLY A 97 15.19 2.29 -5.17
C GLY A 97 14.42 3.01 -6.27
N SER A 98 14.76 4.26 -6.57
CA SER A 98 14.08 5.07 -7.58
C SER A 98 14.14 4.46 -8.98
N LYS A 99 15.25 3.76 -9.31
CA LYS A 99 15.41 3.07 -10.60
C LYS A 99 14.43 1.90 -10.79
N ILE A 100 13.87 1.37 -9.70
CA ILE A 100 12.88 0.28 -9.73
C ILE A 100 11.48 0.83 -10.01
N LEU A 101 11.21 2.07 -9.62
CA LEU A 101 9.92 2.74 -9.84
C LEU A 101 9.70 3.11 -11.32
N ASP A 102 10.77 3.36 -12.07
CA ASP A 102 10.73 3.63 -13.52
C ASP A 102 10.60 2.36 -14.37
N SER A 103 10.38 1.18 -13.78
CA SER A 103 10.27 -0.03 -14.58
C SER A 103 8.98 -0.02 -15.40
N GLU A 104 9.12 0.05 -16.73
CA GLU A 104 8.04 -0.11 -17.73
C GLU A 104 7.20 -1.38 -17.49
N HIS A 105 7.73 -2.32 -16.72
CA HIS A 105 7.10 -3.58 -16.38
C HIS A 105 5.84 -3.38 -15.52
N TRP A 106 5.79 -2.35 -14.66
CA TRP A 106 4.58 -2.03 -13.89
C TRP A 106 3.44 -1.51 -14.78
N GLY A 107 3.77 -0.73 -15.82
CA GLY A 107 2.80 -0.30 -16.82
C GLY A 107 2.34 -1.45 -17.72
N ALA A 108 3.24 -2.40 -18.02
CA ALA A 108 2.95 -3.56 -18.84
C ALA A 108 1.97 -4.55 -18.19
N VAL A 109 1.90 -4.62 -16.85
CA VAL A 109 0.94 -5.49 -16.14
C VAL A 109 -0.51 -5.20 -16.56
N LEU A 110 -0.87 -3.92 -16.71
CA LEU A 110 -2.22 -3.52 -17.15
C LEU A 110 -2.53 -3.95 -18.60
N HIS A 111 -1.52 -4.11 -19.44
CA HIS A 111 -1.71 -4.59 -20.81
C HIS A 111 -1.98 -6.11 -20.88
N HIS A 112 -1.58 -6.86 -19.85
CA HIS A 112 -1.81 -8.30 -19.78
C HIS A 112 -3.13 -8.69 -19.11
N GLU A 113 -3.76 -7.77 -18.37
CA GLU A 113 -5.02 -8.00 -17.65
C GLU A 113 -6.15 -8.51 -18.57
N PRO A 114 -6.43 -7.92 -19.75
CA PRO A 114 -7.49 -8.43 -20.63
C PRO A 114 -7.20 -9.83 -21.19
N ALA A 115 -5.93 -10.15 -21.43
CA ALA A 115 -5.53 -11.48 -21.90
C ALA A 115 -5.69 -12.53 -20.80
N LEU A 116 -5.40 -12.17 -19.55
CA LEU A 116 -5.63 -13.03 -18.39
C LEU A 116 -7.12 -13.27 -18.15
N GLU A 117 -7.96 -12.24 -18.24
CA GLU A 117 -9.41 -12.36 -18.11
C GLU A 117 -10.01 -13.27 -19.21
N ALA A 118 -9.55 -13.10 -20.44
CA ALA A 118 -9.97 -13.95 -21.56
C ALA A 118 -9.57 -15.42 -21.31
N MET A 119 -8.33 -15.66 -20.87
CA MET A 119 -7.84 -17.00 -20.57
C MET A 119 -8.58 -17.64 -19.38
N GLU A 120 -8.90 -16.87 -18.34
CA GLU A 120 -9.69 -17.35 -17.20
C GLU A 120 -11.09 -17.79 -17.66
N LYS A 121 -11.73 -16.99 -18.52
CA LYS A 121 -13.05 -17.31 -19.07
C LYS A 121 -13.01 -18.60 -19.91
N GLU A 122 -12.03 -18.74 -20.80
CA GLU A 122 -11.86 -19.95 -21.61
C GLU A 122 -11.62 -21.19 -20.74
N LEU A 123 -10.80 -21.06 -19.69
CA LEU A 123 -10.54 -22.16 -18.76
C LEU A 123 -11.81 -22.59 -18.03
N LYS A 124 -12.65 -21.63 -17.65
CA LYS A 124 -13.92 -21.90 -16.97
C LYS A 124 -14.91 -22.62 -17.89
N GLU A 125 -15.07 -22.14 -19.13
CA GLU A 125 -15.92 -22.78 -20.14
C GLU A 125 -15.44 -24.22 -20.41
N ALA A 126 -14.13 -24.41 -20.61
CA ALA A 126 -13.55 -25.74 -20.80
C ALA A 126 -13.77 -26.67 -19.59
N SER A 127 -13.69 -26.13 -18.37
CA SER A 127 -13.97 -26.89 -17.15
C SER A 127 -15.43 -27.32 -17.05
N GLU A 128 -16.37 -26.44 -17.41
CA GLU A 128 -17.80 -26.73 -17.43
C GLU A 128 -18.13 -27.81 -18.47
N ASP A 129 -17.55 -27.72 -19.67
CA ASP A 129 -17.69 -28.72 -20.73
C ASP A 129 -17.17 -30.10 -20.30
N VAL A 130 -16.00 -30.16 -19.66
CA VAL A 130 -15.44 -31.42 -19.15
C VAL A 130 -16.32 -32.01 -18.05
N HIS A 131 -16.86 -31.17 -17.17
CA HIS A 131 -17.78 -31.61 -16.13
C HIS A 131 -19.05 -32.23 -16.73
N GLN A 132 -19.64 -31.57 -17.72
CA GLN A 132 -20.82 -32.06 -18.41
C GLN A 132 -20.56 -33.40 -19.10
N ARG A 133 -19.44 -33.54 -19.82
CA ARG A 133 -19.05 -34.82 -20.43
C ARG A 133 -18.85 -35.94 -19.41
N CYS A 134 -18.31 -35.64 -18.23
CA CYS A 134 -18.18 -36.63 -17.16
C CYS A 134 -19.54 -37.14 -16.68
N ILE A 135 -20.53 -36.25 -16.56
CA ILE A 135 -21.91 -36.62 -16.19
C ILE A 135 -22.50 -37.55 -17.26
N GLU A 136 -22.46 -37.13 -18.53
CA GLU A 136 -22.99 -37.91 -19.66
C GLU A 136 -22.33 -39.29 -19.76
N GLN A 137 -21.01 -39.37 -19.58
CA GLN A 137 -20.27 -40.63 -19.58
C GLN A 137 -20.71 -41.53 -18.42
N MET A 138 -20.95 -40.96 -17.24
CA MET A 138 -21.41 -41.71 -16.08
C MET A 138 -22.83 -42.26 -16.30
N GLU A 139 -23.72 -41.47 -16.87
CA GLU A 139 -25.07 -41.88 -17.25
C GLU A 139 -25.04 -43.01 -18.29
N LEU A 140 -24.25 -42.84 -19.36
CA LEU A 140 -24.09 -43.85 -20.40
C LEU A 140 -23.58 -45.18 -19.81
N ARG A 141 -22.56 -45.11 -18.94
CA ARG A 141 -22.04 -46.29 -18.24
C ARG A 141 -23.09 -46.98 -17.38
N ASN A 142 -23.93 -46.21 -16.70
CA ASN A 142 -25.00 -46.75 -15.86
C ASN A 142 -26.09 -47.43 -16.71
N ASN A 143 -26.45 -46.83 -17.84
CA ASN A 143 -27.39 -47.41 -18.81
C ASN A 143 -26.84 -48.72 -19.38
N PHE A 144 -25.57 -48.76 -19.80
CA PHE A 144 -24.92 -49.98 -20.26
C PHE A 144 -24.92 -51.09 -19.19
N LYS A 145 -24.62 -50.74 -17.92
CA LYS A 145 -24.71 -51.71 -16.82
C LYS A 145 -26.13 -52.26 -16.65
N CYS A 146 -27.15 -51.45 -16.84
CA CYS A 146 -28.55 -51.90 -16.76
C CYS A 146 -28.87 -52.90 -17.87
N VAL A 147 -28.51 -52.57 -19.12
CA VAL A 147 -28.71 -53.43 -20.29
C VAL A 147 -27.98 -54.76 -20.13
N LEU A 148 -26.72 -54.75 -19.67
CA LEU A 148 -25.97 -55.98 -19.42
C LEU A 148 -26.62 -56.88 -18.37
N ARG A 149 -27.19 -56.30 -17.30
CA ARG A 149 -27.91 -57.08 -16.28
C ARG A 149 -29.18 -57.72 -16.85
N GLN A 150 -29.92 -56.99 -17.68
CA GLN A 150 -31.12 -57.51 -18.34
C GLN A 150 -30.77 -58.66 -19.29
N LEU A 151 -29.75 -58.49 -20.13
CA LEU A 151 -29.23 -59.54 -21.00
C LEU A 151 -28.78 -60.79 -20.22
N GLN A 152 -28.05 -60.59 -19.13
CA GLN A 152 -27.61 -61.70 -18.28
C GLN A 152 -28.79 -62.44 -17.64
N ALA A 153 -29.85 -61.73 -17.23
CA ALA A 153 -31.06 -62.36 -16.71
C ALA A 153 -31.77 -63.18 -17.80
N GLN A 154 -31.92 -62.62 -19.01
CA GLN A 154 -32.53 -63.33 -20.14
C GLN A 154 -31.75 -64.59 -20.54
N LEU A 155 -30.41 -64.52 -20.57
CA LEU A 155 -29.58 -65.69 -20.86
C LEU A 155 -29.80 -66.79 -19.82
N LYS A 156 -29.88 -66.45 -18.53
CA LYS A 156 -30.17 -67.42 -17.47
C LYS A 156 -31.57 -68.03 -17.58
N GLU A 157 -32.56 -67.23 -17.96
CA GLU A 157 -33.93 -67.73 -18.22
C GLU A 157 -33.93 -68.71 -19.40
N TRP A 158 -33.18 -68.41 -20.46
CA TRP A 158 -33.04 -69.29 -21.62
C TRP A 158 -32.28 -70.57 -21.30
N GLU A 159 -31.20 -70.49 -20.52
CA GLU A 159 -30.47 -71.65 -20.00
C GLU A 159 -31.40 -72.56 -19.18
N ALA A 160 -32.16 -72.00 -18.24
CA ALA A 160 -33.11 -72.78 -17.44
C ALA A 160 -34.20 -73.45 -18.29
N MET A 161 -34.75 -72.74 -19.28
CA MET A 161 -35.73 -73.34 -20.21
C MET A 161 -35.14 -74.46 -21.05
N LEU A 162 -33.86 -74.36 -21.44
CA LEU A 162 -33.17 -75.43 -22.18
C LEU A 162 -32.96 -76.66 -21.29
N ASP A 163 -32.50 -76.47 -20.05
CA ASP A 163 -32.29 -77.55 -19.08
C ASP A 163 -33.61 -78.32 -18.83
N GLU A 164 -34.73 -77.63 -18.62
CA GLU A 164 -36.06 -78.25 -18.47
C GLU A 164 -36.48 -79.07 -19.72
N LEU A 165 -36.11 -78.58 -20.92
CA LEU A 165 -36.39 -79.25 -22.18
C LEU A 165 -35.53 -80.51 -22.38
N GLU A 166 -34.30 -80.51 -21.88
CA GLU A 166 -33.41 -81.68 -21.90
C GLU A 166 -33.85 -82.75 -20.88
N GLU A 167 -34.24 -82.35 -19.67
CA GLU A 167 -34.76 -83.27 -18.65
C GLU A 167 -36.06 -83.96 -19.08
N SER A 168 -36.99 -83.20 -19.68
CA SER A 168 -38.28 -83.72 -20.16
C SER A 168 -38.15 -84.65 -21.39
N LYS A 169 -37.07 -84.55 -22.16
CA LYS A 169 -36.73 -85.51 -23.22
C LYS A 169 -36.13 -86.80 -22.64
N SER A 170 -35.29 -86.67 -21.61
CA SER A 170 -34.60 -87.81 -20.97
C SER A 170 -35.54 -88.72 -20.17
N THR A 171 -36.71 -88.22 -19.74
CA THR A 171 -37.75 -88.98 -19.02
C THR A 171 -38.78 -89.65 -19.93
N LYS A 172 -38.76 -89.40 -21.24
CA LYS A 172 -39.71 -89.97 -22.23
C LYS A 172 -39.13 -91.14 -23.03
N VAL A 173 -37.97 -91.67 -22.65
CA VAL A 173 -37.33 -92.89 -23.17
C VAL A 173 -37.37 -93.95 -22.09
#